data_AF-A0A2P8MDL3-F1
#
_entry.id   AF-A0A2P8MDL3-F1
#
_cell.length_a   1.000
_cell.length_b   1.000
_cell.length_c   1.000
_cell.angle_alpha   90.00
_cell.angle_beta   90.00
_cell.angle_gamma   90.00
#
_symmetry.space_group_name_H-M   'P 1'
#
loop_
_entity.id
_entity.type
_entity.pdbx_description
1 polymer ?
#
loop_
_entity_poly.entity_id
_entity_poly.type
_entity_poly.pdbx_seq_one_letter_code
_entity_poly.pdbx_strand_id
1 'polypeptide(L)'
;MNKIEEAINRISELECPTGDLENRVIDIFESFANIDRSKLKVTRANELDRDEAEAYKIEIQGERQPIIVLAKSGYDDYVAKVVDVCLKAKPMAPLY
;
A
#
# COMPACT_ATOMS: atom_id res chain seq x y z
N MET A 1 14.83 -10.04 -10.05
CA MET A 1 13.93 -8.95 -9.65
C MET A 1 12.52 -9.48 -9.67
N ASN A 2 11.85 -9.51 -8.52
CA ASN A 2 10.47 -9.94 -8.44
C ASN A 2 9.57 -8.77 -8.88
N LYS A 3 8.60 -9.00 -9.76
CA LYS A 3 7.76 -7.91 -10.31
C LYS A 3 6.93 -7.20 -9.22
N ILE A 4 6.66 -7.92 -8.13
CA ILE A 4 6.02 -7.38 -6.93
C ILE A 4 6.92 -6.35 -6.24
N GLU A 5 8.24 -6.57 -6.19
CA GLU A 5 9.18 -5.62 -5.60
C GLU A 5 9.25 -4.32 -6.42
N GLU A 6 9.20 -4.41 -7.75
CA GLU A 6 9.13 -3.21 -8.62
C GLU A 6 7.84 -2.42 -8.40
N ALA A 7 6.70 -3.11 -8.31
CA ALA A 7 5.43 -2.47 -7.99
C ALA A 7 5.47 -1.78 -6.61
N ILE A 8 6.04 -2.44 -5.60
CA ILE A 8 6.20 -1.87 -4.24
C ILE A 8 7.07 -0.62 -4.27
N ASN A 9 8.21 -0.67 -4.95
CA ASN A 9 9.10 0.48 -5.06
C ASN A 9 8.38 1.67 -5.71
N ARG A 10 7.58 1.40 -6.75
CA ARG A 10 6.79 2.43 -7.42
C ARG A 10 5.68 3.00 -6.54
N ILE A 11 5.07 2.17 -5.69
CA ILE A 11 4.08 2.62 -4.70
C ILE A 11 4.76 3.49 -3.64
N SER A 12 5.97 3.17 -3.18
CA SER A 12 6.72 4.02 -2.24
C SER A 12 7.03 5.41 -2.78
N GLU A 13 7.18 5.56 -4.09
CA GLU A 13 7.37 6.87 -4.75
C GLU A 13 6.05 7.53 -5.17
N LEU A 14 4.90 6.89 -4.90
CA LEU A 14 3.61 7.37 -5.36
C LEU A 14 3.14 8.57 -4.52
N GLU A 15 2.86 9.66 -5.24
CA GLU A 15 2.17 10.84 -4.74
C GLU A 15 0.89 10.99 -5.58
N CYS A 16 -0.28 10.94 -4.94
CA CYS A 16 -1.56 10.97 -5.65
C CYS A 16 -2.63 11.68 -4.83
N PRO A 17 -3.73 12.13 -5.46
CA PRO A 17 -4.78 12.80 -4.73
C PRO A 17 -5.34 11.94 -3.60
N THR A 18 -5.64 12.55 -2.46
CA THR A 18 -6.29 11.86 -1.34
C THR A 18 -7.61 11.24 -1.82
N GLY A 19 -7.78 9.93 -1.62
CA GLY A 19 -8.92 9.16 -2.13
C GLY A 19 -8.71 8.44 -3.47
N ASP A 20 -7.61 8.70 -4.18
CA ASP A 20 -7.28 8.00 -5.44
C ASP A 20 -6.21 6.90 -5.25
N LEU A 21 -5.68 6.77 -4.03
CA LEU A 21 -4.60 5.84 -3.70
C LEU A 21 -4.96 4.39 -4.05
N GLU A 22 -6.20 3.95 -3.77
CA GLU A 22 -6.64 2.59 -4.05
C GLU A 22 -6.57 2.25 -5.55
N ASN A 23 -7.08 3.14 -6.40
CA ASN A 23 -7.05 2.97 -7.85
C ASN A 23 -5.61 2.99 -8.39
N ARG A 24 -4.78 3.92 -7.89
CA ARG A 24 -3.37 4.05 -8.29
C ARG A 24 -2.55 2.82 -7.93
N VAL A 25 -2.77 2.26 -6.74
CA VAL A 25 -2.08 1.03 -6.31
C VAL A 25 -2.44 -0.12 -7.22
N ILE A 26 -3.72 -0.29 -7.57
CA ILE A 26 -4.18 -1.33 -8.51
C ILE A 26 -3.51 -1.16 -9.89
N ASP A 27 -3.48 0.06 -10.42
CA ASP A 27 -2.88 0.39 -11.72
C ASP A 27 -1.38 0.05 -11.77
N ILE A 28 -0.64 0.31 -10.68
CA ILE A 28 0.77 -0.05 -10.57
C ILE A 28 0.95 -1.56 -10.54
N PHE A 29 0.15 -2.30 -9.78
CA PHE A 29 0.27 -3.76 -9.76
C PHE A 29 -0.11 -4.40 -11.10
N GLU A 30 -1.09 -3.84 -11.81
CA GLU A 30 -1.45 -4.29 -13.16
C GLU A 30 -0.31 -4.01 -14.15
N SER A 31 0.24 -2.79 -14.15
CA SER A 31 1.28 -2.37 -15.09
C SER A 31 2.64 -3.03 -14.85
N PHE A 32 3.08 -3.11 -13.59
CA PHE A 32 4.43 -3.58 -13.24
C PHE A 32 4.45 -5.06 -12.88
N ALA A 33 3.47 -5.53 -12.10
CA ALA A 33 3.41 -6.93 -11.68
C ALA A 33 2.63 -7.83 -12.65
N ASN A 34 1.92 -7.26 -13.63
CA ASN A 34 1.04 -7.98 -14.56
C ASN A 34 0.00 -8.83 -13.81
N ILE A 35 -0.49 -8.27 -12.69
CA ILE A 35 -1.52 -8.89 -11.86
C ILE A 35 -2.87 -8.33 -12.27
N ASP A 36 -3.80 -9.21 -12.60
CA ASP A 36 -5.16 -8.85 -12.94
C ASP A 36 -5.84 -8.10 -11.79
N ARG A 37 -6.45 -6.94 -12.07
CA ARG A 37 -7.20 -6.16 -11.08
C ARG A 37 -8.23 -6.96 -10.30
N SER A 38 -8.80 -8.02 -10.87
CA SER A 38 -9.80 -8.86 -10.20
C SER A 38 -9.19 -9.72 -9.09
N LYS A 39 -7.87 -9.90 -9.12
CA LYS A 39 -7.10 -10.61 -8.09
C LYS A 39 -6.57 -9.67 -7.01
N LEU A 40 -6.72 -8.36 -7.19
CA LEU A 40 -6.26 -7.35 -6.26
C LEU A 40 -7.45 -6.82 -5.48
N LYS A 41 -7.30 -6.76 -4.16
CA LYS A 41 -8.26 -6.13 -3.28
C LYS A 41 -7.53 -5.17 -2.37
N VAL A 42 -7.81 -3.89 -2.54
CA VAL A 42 -7.31 -2.83 -1.66
C VAL A 42 -8.42 -2.49 -0.67
N THR A 43 -8.07 -2.40 0.61
CA THR A 43 -9.00 -2.04 1.68
C THR A 43 -8.32 -1.14 2.69
N ARG A 44 -9.04 -0.14 3.20
CA ARG A 44 -8.55 0.70 4.30
C ARG A 44 -8.43 -0.14 5.58
N ALA A 45 -7.28 -0.08 6.23
CA ALA A 45 -6.96 -0.85 7.44
C ALA A 45 -6.70 0.10 8.63
N ASN A 46 -7.75 0.80 9.08
CA ASN A 46 -7.65 1.81 10.15
C ASN A 46 -6.96 1.30 11.43
N GLU A 47 -7.01 0.00 11.71
CA GLU A 47 -6.35 -0.63 12.85
C GLU A 47 -4.80 -0.61 12.76
N LEU A 48 -4.25 -0.38 11.57
CA LEU A 48 -2.82 -0.30 11.28
C LEU A 48 -2.35 1.14 11.06
N ASP A 49 -3.24 2.12 11.18
CA ASP A 49 -2.90 3.54 11.09
C ASP A 49 -1.90 3.88 12.18
N ARG A 50 -0.82 4.56 11.79
CA ARG A 50 0.24 4.94 12.73
C ARG A 50 0.93 6.20 12.28
N ASP A 51 1.45 6.95 13.25
CA ASP A 51 2.25 8.14 12.98
C ASP A 51 1.53 9.14 12.07
N GLU A 52 0.20 9.32 12.18
CA GLU A 52 -0.63 10.18 11.29
C GLU A 52 -0.71 9.69 9.82
N ALA A 53 -0.26 8.46 9.54
CA ALA A 53 -0.38 7.82 8.25
C ALA A 53 -1.57 6.85 8.23
N GLU A 54 -2.27 6.90 7.10
CA GLU A 54 -3.36 6.03 6.71
C GLU A 54 -2.84 4.70 6.14
N ALA A 55 -3.19 3.58 6.77
CA ALA A 55 -2.88 2.25 6.29
C ALA A 55 -3.90 1.64 5.30
N TYR A 56 -3.38 1.05 4.24
CA TYR A 56 -4.14 0.34 3.22
C TYR A 56 -3.59 -1.07 3.09
N LYS A 57 -4.48 -2.05 3.15
CA LYS A 57 -4.17 -3.47 3.00
C LYS A 57 -4.49 -3.91 1.58
N ILE A 58 -3.49 -4.45 0.90
CA ILE A 58 -3.58 -5.00 -0.45
C ILE A 58 -3.50 -6.51 -0.33
N GLU A 59 -4.58 -7.18 -0.70
CA GLU A 59 -4.69 -8.63 -0.75
C GLU A 59 -4.58 -9.06 -2.22
N ILE A 60 -3.62 -9.93 -2.50
CA ILE A 60 -3.41 -10.48 -3.84
C ILE A 60 -3.84 -11.95 -3.83
N GLN A 61 -4.80 -12.32 -4.69
CA GLN A 61 -5.28 -13.69 -4.77
C GLN A 61 -4.17 -14.62 -5.23
N GLY A 62 -3.81 -15.58 -4.37
CA GLY A 62 -2.70 -16.52 -4.59
C GLY A 62 -1.45 -16.20 -3.77
N GLU A 63 -1.33 -14.97 -3.24
CA GLU A 63 -0.29 -14.63 -2.29
C GLU A 63 -0.73 -14.92 -0.85
N ARG A 64 0.21 -15.41 -0.05
CA ARG A 64 -0.05 -15.75 1.35
C ARG A 64 -0.06 -14.54 2.29
N GLN A 65 0.60 -13.45 1.91
CA GLN A 65 0.79 -12.29 2.77
C GLN A 65 0.23 -11.04 2.09
N PRO A 66 -0.61 -10.26 2.81
CA PRO A 66 -1.06 -8.97 2.31
C PRO A 66 0.08 -7.95 2.38
N ILE A 67 0.03 -6.97 1.49
CA ILE A 67 0.95 -5.83 1.48
C ILE A 67 0.26 -4.68 2.20
N ILE A 68 0.95 -4.04 3.14
CA ILE A 68 0.46 -2.88 3.87
C ILE A 68 1.14 -1.64 3.32
N VAL A 69 0.35 -0.64 2.92
CA VAL A 69 0.83 0.66 2.44
C VAL A 69 0.40 1.72 3.43
N LEU A 70 1.35 2.48 3.96
CA LEU A 70 1.08 3.65 4.79
C LEU A 70 1.20 4.90 3.92
N ALA A 71 0.16 5.72 3.89
CA ALA A 71 0.14 6.98 3.16
C ALA A 71 -0.21 8.13 4.11
N LYS A 72 0.53 9.23 4.06
CA LYS A 72 0.17 10.47 4.75
C LYS A 72 -0.47 11.44 3.79
N SER A 73 -1.56 12.09 4.19
CA SER A 73 -2.00 13.30 3.50
C SER A 73 -0.96 14.41 3.69
N GLY A 74 -0.65 15.11 2.60
CA GLY A 74 0.25 16.26 2.58
C GLY A 74 -0.38 17.48 3.25
N TYR A 75 0.40 18.55 3.37
CA TYR A 75 0.05 19.76 4.13
C TYR A 75 -1.25 20.48 3.69
N ASP A 76 -1.69 20.24 2.45
CA ASP A 76 -2.94 20.77 1.87
C ASP A 76 -4.07 19.72 1.81
N ASP A 77 -3.90 18.54 2.41
CA ASP A 77 -4.80 17.37 2.36
C ASP A 77 -5.14 16.87 0.94
N TYR A 78 -4.51 17.45 -0.09
CA TYR A 78 -4.80 17.19 -1.49
C TYR A 78 -3.97 16.06 -2.07
N VAL A 79 -2.83 15.69 -1.44
CA VAL A 79 -1.90 14.68 -1.96
C VAL A 79 -1.56 13.68 -0.86
N ALA A 80 -1.90 12.42 -1.04
CA ALA A 80 -1.40 11.30 -0.26
C ALA A 80 -0.02 10.89 -0.76
N LYS A 81 0.96 10.89 0.15
CA LYS A 81 2.32 10.39 -0.08
C LYS A 81 2.52 9.08 0.65
N VAL A 82 2.98 8.05 -0.05
CA VAL A 82 3.34 6.79 0.60
C VAL A 82 4.60 6.99 1.44
N VAL A 83 4.49 6.69 2.73
CA VAL A 83 5.57 6.83 3.71
C VAL A 83 6.22 5.50 4.08
N ASP A 84 5.52 4.38 3.88
CA ASP A 84 6.04 3.05 4.15
C ASP A 84 5.26 1.99 3.37
N VAL A 85 5.93 0.92 2.95
CA VAL A 85 5.29 -0.28 2.39
C VAL A 85 5.87 -1.51 3.05
N CYS A 86 5.04 -2.29 3.73
CA CYS A 86 5.46 -3.46 4.47
C CYS A 86 4.78 -4.74 3.95
N LEU A 87 5.59 -5.74 3.61
CA LEU A 87 5.15 -7.10 3.23
C LEU A 87 4.66 -7.93 4.43
N LYS A 88 4.88 -7.42 5.65
CA LYS A 88 4.40 -7.99 6.90
C LYS A 88 3.71 -6.90 7.70
N ALA A 89 2.56 -7.21 8.31
CA ALA A 89 2.25 -6.59 9.59
C ALA A 89 3.43 -6.99 10.52
N LYS A 90 4.34 -6.06 10.80
CA LYS A 90 5.44 -6.30 11.74
C LYS A 90 4.78 -6.85 13.01
N PRO A 91 5.14 -8.06 13.51
CA PRO A 91 4.67 -8.46 14.82
C PRO A 91 5.16 -7.40 15.79
N MET A 92 4.21 -6.74 16.44
CA MET A 92 4.43 -5.80 17.53
C MET A 92 5.34 -6.53 18.52
N ALA A 93 6.61 -6.12 18.60
CA ALA A 93 7.53 -6.69 19.57
C ALA A 93 6.92 -6.42 20.95
N PRO A 94 6.76 -7.43 21.83
CA PRO A 94 6.37 -7.15 23.20
C PRO A 94 7.47 -6.28 23.83
N LEU A 95 7.09 -5.09 24.29
CA LEU A 95 7.91 -4.29 25.19
C LEU A 95 8.14 -5.14 26.45
N TYR A 96 9.39 -5.54 26.66
CA TYR A 96 9.89 -6.08 27.93
C TYR A 96 10.43 -4.94 28.79
#